data_AF-C5LLP1-F1
#
_entry.id   AF-C5LLP1-F1
#
_cell.length_a   1.000
_cell.length_b   1.000
_cell.length_c   1.000
_cell.angle_alpha   90.00
_cell.angle_beta   90.00
_cell.angle_gamma   90.00
#
_symmetry.space_group_name_H-M   'P 1'
#
loop_
_entity.id
_entity.type
_entity.pdbx_description
1 polymer ?
#
loop_
_entity_poly.entity_id
_entity_poly.type
_entity_poly.pdbx_seq_one_letter_code
_entity_poly.pdbx_strand_id
1 'polypeptide(L)'
;EGTNCFTTLGFHFDNIHTINLGDGCTSLGTVIHEIGHAIGLPHVQNRPDRDSYVSILWNNIAQDKEKNFFRLDNVQSPWLSTAYDYESIMHYGECEFSV
;
A
#
# COMPACT_ATOMS: atom_id res chain seq x y z
N GLU A 1 -18.22 1.16 -11.92
CA GLU A 1 -18.05 2.43 -11.19
C GLU A 1 -18.20 2.17 -9.70
N GLY A 2 -17.35 2.79 -8.89
CA GLY A 2 -17.25 2.60 -7.45
C GLY A 2 -16.25 3.61 -6.88
N THR A 3 -16.20 3.75 -5.56
CA THR A 3 -15.35 4.73 -4.84
C THR A 3 -13.93 4.22 -4.54
N ASN A 4 -13.57 3.05 -5.06
CA ASN A 4 -12.31 2.39 -4.70
C ASN A 4 -11.18 2.79 -5.66
N CYS A 5 -10.02 3.08 -5.10
CA CYS A 5 -8.76 3.28 -5.81
C CYS A 5 -7.96 1.99 -5.69
N PHE A 6 -7.55 1.39 -6.81
CA PHE A 6 -6.72 0.19 -6.76
C PHE A 6 -5.95 -0.07 -8.05
N THR A 7 -4.82 -0.74 -7.87
CA THR A 7 -3.93 -1.21 -8.91
C THR A 7 -3.26 -2.52 -8.49
N THR A 8 -2.98 -3.39 -9.45
CA THR A 8 -2.19 -4.61 -9.22
C THR A 8 -0.72 -4.29 -9.03
N LEU A 9 -0.02 -5.01 -8.15
CA LEU A 9 1.39 -4.76 -7.89
C LEU A 9 2.29 -5.21 -9.05
N GLY A 10 3.01 -4.27 -9.66
CA GLY A 10 4.11 -4.54 -10.59
C GLY A 10 3.71 -5.04 -11.98
N PHE A 11 4.66 -5.64 -12.69
CA PHE A 11 4.49 -6.01 -14.08
C PHE A 11 3.40 -7.09 -14.29
N HIS A 12 2.50 -6.83 -15.24
CA HIS A 12 1.45 -7.75 -15.67
C HIS A 12 1.74 -8.20 -17.11
N PHE A 13 1.94 -9.52 -17.32
CA PHE A 13 2.42 -10.08 -18.60
C PHE A 13 1.46 -9.85 -19.79
N ASP A 14 0.18 -9.60 -19.53
CA ASP A 14 -0.86 -9.48 -20.57
C ASP A 14 -1.03 -8.06 -21.16
N ASN A 15 0.02 -7.22 -21.08
CA ASN A 15 0.16 -5.87 -21.69
C ASN A 15 -0.78 -4.75 -21.24
N ILE A 16 -1.90 -5.04 -20.57
CA ILE A 16 -2.75 -4.00 -19.97
C ILE A 16 -2.55 -4.02 -18.46
N HIS A 17 -1.96 -2.94 -17.95
CA HIS A 17 -1.89 -2.66 -16.53
C HIS A 17 -2.99 -1.65 -16.18
N THR A 18 -4.06 -2.10 -15.53
CA THR A 18 -5.20 -1.24 -15.19
C THR A 18 -4.96 -0.50 -13.89
N ILE A 19 -5.11 0.82 -13.94
CA ILE A 19 -5.22 1.69 -12.77
C ILE A 19 -6.68 2.12 -12.64
N ASN A 20 -7.35 1.70 -11.56
CA ASN A 20 -8.73 2.09 -11.31
C ASN A 20 -8.77 3.36 -10.45
N LEU A 21 -9.32 4.43 -11.04
CA LEU A 21 -9.55 5.70 -10.37
C LEU A 21 -11.05 5.95 -10.29
N GLY A 22 -11.66 5.42 -9.22
CA GLY A 22 -13.06 5.67 -8.90
C GLY A 22 -13.36 7.10 -8.45
N ASP A 23 -14.61 7.34 -8.06
CA ASP A 23 -15.02 8.62 -7.50
C ASP A 23 -14.23 8.91 -6.21
N GLY A 24 -13.55 10.05 -6.16
CA GLY A 24 -12.66 10.44 -5.04
C GLY A 24 -11.19 10.08 -5.23
N CYS A 25 -10.83 9.30 -6.26
CA CYS A 25 -9.46 8.83 -6.49
C CYS A 25 -8.59 9.74 -7.38
N THR A 26 -9.10 10.88 -7.82
CA THR A 26 -8.44 11.74 -8.82
C THR A 26 -7.52 12.80 -8.23
N SER A 27 -7.28 12.77 -6.91
CA SER A 27 -6.27 13.62 -6.29
C SER A 27 -4.88 13.27 -6.83
N LEU A 28 -3.98 14.27 -6.94
CA LEU A 28 -2.61 14.04 -7.42
C LEU A 28 -1.90 12.96 -6.59
N GLY A 29 -2.05 13.00 -5.26
CA GLY A 29 -1.44 12.03 -4.36
C GLY A 29 -1.97 10.60 -4.60
N THR A 30 -3.28 10.44 -4.73
CA THR A 30 -3.89 9.13 -5.00
C THR A 30 -3.44 8.56 -6.34
N VAL A 31 -3.40 9.38 -7.39
CA VAL A 31 -2.95 8.92 -8.72
C VAL A 31 -1.48 8.47 -8.67
N ILE A 32 -0.61 9.22 -8.00
CA ILE A 32 0.80 8.83 -7.84
C ILE A 32 0.92 7.55 -7.01
N HIS A 33 0.12 7.37 -5.96
CA HIS A 33 0.09 6.14 -5.16
C HIS A 33 -0.22 4.91 -6.02
N GLU A 34 -1.27 4.96 -6.84
CA GLU A 34 -1.64 3.84 -7.71
C GLU A 34 -0.60 3.58 -8.80
N ILE A 35 0.05 4.63 -9.35
CA ILE A 35 1.19 4.47 -10.25
C ILE A 35 2.36 3.77 -9.52
N GLY A 36 2.59 4.09 -8.24
CA GLY A 36 3.55 3.41 -7.38
C GLY A 36 3.28 1.90 -7.33
N HIS A 37 2.04 1.50 -7.10
CA HIS A 37 1.67 0.08 -7.20
C HIS A 37 1.94 -0.51 -8.59
N ALA A 38 1.63 0.23 -9.66
CA ALA A 38 1.83 -0.25 -11.02
C ALA A 38 3.30 -0.58 -11.34
N ILE A 39 4.23 0.22 -10.80
CA ILE A 39 5.68 0.00 -10.98
C ILE A 39 6.27 -0.98 -9.95
N GLY A 40 5.45 -1.53 -9.06
CA GLY A 40 5.85 -2.61 -8.13
C GLY A 40 6.18 -2.15 -6.72
N LEU A 41 5.73 -0.97 -6.29
CA LEU A 41 5.94 -0.51 -4.91
C LEU A 41 4.80 -1.03 -4.01
N PRO A 42 5.07 -1.91 -3.02
CA PRO A 42 4.08 -2.28 -2.02
C PRO A 42 3.92 -1.16 -0.99
N HIS A 43 2.96 -1.28 -0.07
CA HIS A 43 2.88 -0.32 1.01
C HIS A 43 4.05 -0.44 2.00
N VAL A 44 4.49 0.70 2.52
CA VAL A 44 5.67 0.76 3.41
C VAL A 44 5.42 0.05 4.73
N GLN A 45 4.20 0.12 5.28
CA GLN A 45 3.85 -0.57 6.53
C GLN A 45 3.78 -2.11 6.39
N ASN A 46 3.88 -2.65 5.17
CA ASN A 46 4.01 -4.09 4.94
C ASN A 46 5.47 -4.55 4.87
N ARG A 47 6.46 -3.66 5.04
CA ARG A 47 7.88 -4.06 5.05
C ARG A 47 8.15 -5.14 6.13
N PRO A 48 9.10 -6.06 5.88
CA PRO A 48 9.48 -7.08 6.87
C PRO A 48 10.01 -6.50 8.19
N ASP A 49 10.68 -5.35 8.14
CA ASP A 49 11.29 -4.66 9.28
C ASP A 49 10.35 -3.67 9.99
N ARG A 50 9.10 -3.51 9.52
CA ARG A 50 8.17 -2.45 9.97
C ARG A 50 7.92 -2.43 11.47
N ASP A 51 7.96 -3.59 12.15
CA ASP A 51 7.72 -3.68 13.61
C ASP A 51 8.80 -2.97 14.44
N SER A 52 9.94 -2.58 13.84
CA SER A 52 10.95 -1.73 14.49
C SER A 52 10.60 -0.23 14.45
N TYR A 53 9.57 0.16 13.70
CA TYR A 53 9.25 1.55 13.37
C TYR A 53 7.80 1.91 13.71
N VAL A 54 6.86 1.01 13.45
CA VAL A 54 5.43 1.22 13.67
C VAL A 54 4.80 0.04 14.40
N SER A 55 3.78 0.32 15.22
CA SER A 55 2.95 -0.69 15.87
C SER A 55 1.60 -0.77 15.20
N ILE A 56 1.15 -1.98 14.86
CA ILE A 56 -0.19 -2.20 14.34
C ILE A 56 -1.13 -2.48 15.51
N LEU A 57 -2.12 -1.60 15.70
CA LEU A 57 -3.16 -1.75 16.71
C LEU A 57 -4.27 -2.66 16.17
N TRP A 58 -4.02 -3.98 16.17
CA TRP A 58 -4.90 -4.98 15.53
C TRP A 58 -6.37 -4.92 15.98
N ASN A 59 -6.63 -4.58 17.24
CA ASN A 59 -7.99 -4.46 17.77
C ASN A 59 -8.77 -3.26 17.23
N ASN A 60 -8.10 -2.31 16.59
CA ASN A 60 -8.70 -1.12 16.00
C ASN A 60 -8.91 -1.27 14.50
N ILE A 61 -8.56 -2.41 13.89
CA ILE A 61 -8.73 -2.63 12.46
C ILE A 61 -10.16 -3.12 12.19
N ALA A 62 -10.82 -2.52 11.21
CA ALA A 62 -12.12 -2.98 10.73
C ALA A 62 -12.07 -4.45 10.32
N GLN A 63 -13.13 -5.18 10.64
CA GLN A 63 -13.28 -6.58 10.30
C GLN A 63 -13.02 -6.81 8.80
N ASP A 64 -12.27 -7.87 8.48
CA ASP A 64 -11.85 -8.28 7.14
C ASP A 64 -10.79 -7.37 6.47
N LYS A 65 -10.23 -6.40 7.19
CA LYS A 65 -9.14 -5.52 6.69
C LYS A 65 -7.76 -5.87 7.24
N GLU A 66 -7.66 -6.85 8.13
CA GLU A 66 -6.41 -7.24 8.81
C GLU A 66 -5.33 -7.66 7.80
N LYS A 67 -5.73 -8.30 6.70
CA LYS A 67 -4.83 -8.74 5.63
C LYS A 67 -4.04 -7.59 4.99
N ASN A 68 -4.57 -6.36 5.00
CA ASN A 68 -3.89 -5.18 4.45
C ASN A 68 -2.67 -4.77 5.29
N PHE A 69 -2.55 -5.27 6.52
CA PHE A 69 -1.48 -4.93 7.46
C PHE A 69 -0.45 -6.06 7.65
N PHE A 70 -0.59 -7.18 6.93
CA PHE A 70 0.36 -8.29 7.00
C PHE A 70 1.69 -7.93 6.34
N ARG A 71 2.79 -8.38 6.92
CA ARG A 71 4.13 -8.13 6.37
C ARG A 71 4.36 -8.97 5.12
N LEU A 72 5.18 -8.45 4.21
CA LEU A 72 5.65 -9.12 3.01
C LEU A 72 7.01 -9.80 3.26
N ASP A 73 7.04 -10.79 4.16
CA ASP A 73 8.27 -11.41 4.68
C ASP A 73 9.13 -12.11 3.59
N ASN A 74 8.53 -12.50 2.46
CA ASN A 74 9.20 -13.25 1.38
C ASN A 74 9.62 -12.41 0.18
N VAL A 75 9.39 -11.10 0.20
CA VAL A 75 9.79 -10.24 -0.92
C VAL A 75 11.23 -9.79 -0.68
N GLN A 76 12.16 -10.22 -1.54
CA GLN A 76 13.49 -9.60 -1.63
C GLN A 76 13.30 -8.17 -2.11
N SER A 77 13.06 -7.31 -1.13
CA SER A 77 12.65 -5.94 -1.34
C SER A 77 13.92 -5.08 -1.41
N PRO A 78 14.23 -4.42 -2.55
CA PRO A 78 15.34 -3.45 -2.60
C PRO A 78 15.19 -2.35 -1.53
N TRP A 79 13.99 -2.17 -0.98
CA TRP A 79 13.62 -1.32 0.15
C TRP A 79 14.41 -1.55 1.44
N LEU A 80 14.91 -2.76 1.72
CA LEU A 80 15.76 -2.99 2.90
C LEU A 80 17.13 -2.28 2.76
N SER A 81 17.49 -1.78 1.57
CA SER A 81 18.66 -0.93 1.38
C SER A 81 18.44 0.54 1.75
N THR A 82 17.19 0.93 2.06
CA THR A 82 16.83 2.29 2.46
C THR A 82 16.20 2.30 3.86
N ALA A 83 16.34 3.44 4.54
CA ALA A 83 15.66 3.68 5.82
C ALA A 83 14.14 3.59 5.67
N TYR A 84 13.46 3.30 6.78
CA TYR A 84 11.99 3.34 6.84
C TYR A 84 11.52 4.78 6.65
N ASP A 85 10.61 5.00 5.70
CA ASP A 85 10.13 6.32 5.31
C ASP A 85 8.66 6.49 5.72
N TYR A 86 8.44 7.28 6.78
CA TYR A 86 7.10 7.59 7.30
C TYR A 86 6.31 8.54 6.40
N GLU A 87 6.99 9.35 5.58
CA GLU A 87 6.36 10.32 4.67
C GLU A 87 6.14 9.75 3.25
N SER A 88 6.51 8.48 3.05
CA SER A 88 6.31 7.81 1.77
C SER A 88 4.85 7.89 1.36
N ILE A 89 4.62 8.23 0.10
CA ILE A 89 3.28 8.21 -0.51
C ILE A 89 2.66 6.82 -0.47
N MET A 90 3.46 5.77 -0.30
CA MET A 90 3.02 4.37 -0.17
C MET A 90 2.75 3.96 1.28
N HIS A 91 2.88 4.84 2.27
CA HIS A 91 2.58 4.55 3.67
C HIS A 91 1.11 4.84 3.97
N TYR A 92 0.43 3.93 4.66
CA TYR A 92 -0.93 4.20 5.15
C TYR A 92 -0.97 5.33 6.19
N GLY A 93 -2.08 6.06 6.22
CA GLY A 93 -2.38 6.98 7.31
C GLY A 93 -2.65 6.23 8.61
N GLU A 94 -2.59 6.97 9.73
CA GLU A 94 -2.76 6.43 11.10
C GLU A 94 -4.14 5.80 11.35
N CYS A 95 -5.17 6.25 10.64
CA CYS A 95 -6.57 5.81 10.82
C CYS A 95 -7.11 4.97 9.65
N GLU A 96 -6.24 4.54 8.72
CA GLU A 96 -6.67 3.77 7.57
C GLU A 96 -7.31 2.45 8.04
N PHE A 97 -8.55 2.19 7.60
CA PHE A 97 -9.36 1.05 8.05
C PHE A 97 -9.63 0.96 9.56
N SER A 98 -9.55 2.06 10.33
CA SER A 98 -9.86 2.04 11.77
C SER A 98 -11.36 1.90 12.06
N VAL A 99 -11.69 1.26 13.20
CA VAL A 99 -13.01 1.29 13.87
C VAL A 99 -13.00 2.12 15.14
#